data_AF-A0A2U8XBQ4-F1
#
_entry.id   AF-A0A2U8XBQ4-F1
#
_cell.length_a   1.000
_cell.length_b   1.000
_cell.length_c   1.000
_cell.angle_alpha   90.00
_cell.angle_beta   90.00
_cell.angle_gamma   90.00
#
_symmetry.space_group_name_H-M   'P 1'
#
loop_
_entity.id
_entity.type
_entity.pdbx_description
1 polymer ?
#
loop_
_entity_poly.entity_id
_entity_poly.type
_entity_poly.pdbx_seq_one_letter_code
_entity_poly.pdbx_strand_id
1 'polypeptide(L)'
;MLWRITHWSRKPSTPFLVGGFDPIYYLGKNPDVAAEGCDPLEHYLHFGWREGRDPSAEFSTRGYLSANPDVERAGVNPLLHYRQHGLAERRRGWQKPGA
;
A
#
# COMPACT_ATOMS: atom_id res chain seq x y z
N MET A 1 -8.24 -14.87 -9.52
CA MET A 1 -6.83 -15.11 -9.11
C MET A 1 -5.96 -15.09 -10.36
N LEU A 2 -5.50 -13.91 -10.79
CA LEU A 2 -4.79 -13.71 -12.07
C LEU A 2 -3.54 -12.82 -11.93
N TRP A 3 -2.76 -12.99 -10.85
CA TRP A 3 -1.45 -12.32 -10.69
C TRP A 3 -0.25 -13.27 -10.98
N ARG A 4 -0.52 -14.49 -11.48
CA ARG A 4 0.40 -15.65 -11.60
C ARG A 4 1.54 -15.56 -12.65
N ILE A 5 1.73 -14.45 -13.37
CA ILE A 5 2.56 -14.45 -14.61
C ILE A 5 3.94 -13.78 -14.46
N THR A 6 4.20 -12.99 -13.42
CA THR A 6 5.50 -12.33 -13.27
C THR A 6 6.47 -13.18 -12.44
N HIS A 7 7.73 -13.28 -12.88
CA HIS A 7 8.80 -13.94 -12.12
C HIS A 7 9.24 -12.97 -11.01
N TRP A 8 8.56 -13.01 -9.85
CA TRP A 8 8.86 -12.10 -8.73
C TRP A 8 10.16 -12.51 -8.02
N SER A 9 10.86 -11.52 -7.49
CA SER A 9 12.01 -11.76 -6.65
C SER A 9 11.54 -12.38 -5.32
N ARG A 10 12.03 -13.57 -4.98
CA ARG A 10 11.87 -14.14 -3.63
C ARG A 10 12.74 -13.43 -2.59
N LYS A 11 13.61 -12.52 -3.02
CA LYS A 11 14.44 -11.73 -2.12
C LYS A 11 13.59 -10.56 -1.62
N PRO A 12 13.46 -10.38 -0.30
CA PRO A 12 12.77 -9.22 0.25
C PRO A 12 13.47 -7.95 -0.25
N SER A 13 12.75 -7.15 -1.02
CA SER A 13 13.07 -5.74 -1.22
C SER A 13 13.10 -5.06 0.15
N THR A 14 14.02 -4.12 0.36
CA THR A 14 14.22 -3.46 1.65
C THR A 14 12.94 -2.70 2.05
N PRO A 15 12.11 -3.23 2.95
CA PRO A 15 10.74 -2.72 3.15
C PRO A 15 10.73 -1.30 3.72
N PHE A 16 11.79 -0.97 4.46
CA PHE A 16 12.00 0.31 5.12
C PHE A 16 12.18 1.50 4.16
N LEU A 17 12.39 1.27 2.86
CA LEU A 17 12.58 2.35 1.88
C LEU A 17 11.27 3.06 1.52
N VAL A 18 10.11 2.42 1.71
CA VAL A 18 8.80 3.07 1.57
C VAL A 18 8.23 3.29 2.95
N GLY A 19 8.61 4.42 3.58
CA GLY A 19 8.07 4.81 4.88
C GLY A 19 6.53 4.77 4.88
N GLY A 20 5.95 4.08 5.87
CA GLY A 20 4.51 3.83 5.95
C GLY A 20 4.02 2.52 5.34
N PHE A 21 4.93 1.63 4.89
CA PHE A 21 4.63 0.23 4.60
C PHE A 21 5.12 -0.68 5.73
N ASP A 22 4.28 -1.59 6.20
CA ASP A 22 4.62 -2.61 7.18
C ASP A 22 4.37 -4.01 6.58
N PRO A 23 5.43 -4.78 6.25
CA PRO A 23 5.29 -6.10 5.64
C PRO A 23 4.63 -7.12 6.57
N ILE A 24 4.80 -7.01 7.89
CA ILE A 24 4.21 -7.93 8.86
C ILE A 24 2.71 -7.68 8.93
N TYR A 25 2.31 -6.41 9.07
CA TYR A 25 0.90 -6.03 8.98
C TYR A 25 0.28 -6.48 7.65
N TYR A 26 0.96 -6.17 6.54
CA TYR A 26 0.44 -6.41 5.21
C TYR A 26 0.22 -7.90 4.96
N LEU A 27 1.21 -8.75 5.24
CA LEU A 27 1.05 -10.21 5.10
C LEU A 27 0.00 -10.77 6.09
N GLY A 28 -0.06 -10.24 7.31
CA GLY A 28 -1.07 -10.65 8.29
C GLY A 28 -2.50 -10.31 7.89
N LYS A 29 -2.71 -9.25 7.10
CA LYS A 29 -4.03 -8.88 6.55
C LYS A 29 -4.33 -9.48 5.19
N ASN A 30 -3.33 -10.02 4.50
CA ASN A 30 -3.43 -10.50 3.12
C ASN A 30 -2.90 -11.95 3.02
N PRO A 31 -3.66 -12.94 3.52
CA PRO A 31 -3.22 -14.33 3.56
C PRO A 31 -3.03 -14.94 2.16
N ASP A 32 -3.69 -14.41 1.14
CA ASP A 32 -3.48 -14.78 -0.26
C ASP A 32 -2.07 -14.41 -0.73
N VAL A 33 -1.59 -13.21 -0.35
CA VAL A 33 -0.22 -12.75 -0.64
C VAL A 33 0.80 -13.57 0.14
N ALA A 34 0.51 -13.85 1.41
CA ALA A 34 1.37 -14.68 2.25
C ALA A 34 1.50 -16.11 1.72
N ALA A 35 0.41 -16.71 1.23
CA ALA A 35 0.42 -18.06 0.67
C ALA A 35 1.18 -18.13 -0.66
N GLU A 36 1.14 -17.09 -1.48
CA GLU A 36 1.89 -17.01 -2.75
C GLU A 36 3.41 -16.85 -2.51
N GLY A 37 3.81 -16.33 -1.34
CA GLY A 37 5.22 -16.14 -0.97
C GLY A 37 5.94 -15.09 -1.82
N CYS A 38 5.20 -14.19 -2.47
CA CYS A 38 5.77 -13.06 -3.20
C CYS A 38 6.20 -11.94 -2.25
N ASP A 39 7.03 -11.03 -2.74
CA ASP A 39 7.43 -9.86 -1.97
C ASP A 39 6.20 -8.98 -1.65
N PRO A 40 5.91 -8.72 -0.37
CA PRO A 40 4.71 -7.99 0.02
C PRO A 40 4.73 -6.52 -0.41
N LEU A 41 5.91 -5.89 -0.45
CA LEU A 41 6.05 -4.51 -0.90
C LEU A 41 5.84 -4.43 -2.41
N GLU A 42 6.46 -5.32 -3.19
CA GLU A 42 6.23 -5.36 -4.65
C GLU A 42 4.74 -5.63 -4.93
N HIS A 43 4.10 -6.57 -4.23
CA HIS A 43 2.67 -6.81 -4.37
C HIS A 43 1.87 -5.53 -4.06
N TYR A 44 2.16 -4.83 -2.97
CA TYR A 44 1.45 -3.61 -2.63
C TYR A 44 1.60 -2.55 -3.73
N LEU A 45 2.83 -2.28 -4.18
CA LEU A 45 3.14 -1.26 -5.18
C LEU A 45 2.47 -1.52 -6.53
N HIS A 46 2.37 -2.79 -6.94
CA HIS A 46 1.79 -3.17 -8.22
C HIS A 46 0.30 -3.50 -8.15
N PHE A 47 -0.24 -3.98 -7.05
CA PHE A 47 -1.65 -4.43 -7.01
C PHE A 47 -2.38 -3.96 -5.76
N GLY A 48 -1.74 -4.09 -4.59
CA GLY A 48 -2.44 -3.95 -3.32
C GLY A 48 -3.18 -2.63 -3.16
N TRP A 49 -2.56 -1.50 -3.52
CA TRP A 49 -3.22 -0.21 -3.42
C TRP A 49 -4.43 -0.07 -4.37
N ARG A 50 -4.39 -0.69 -5.56
CA ARG A 50 -5.51 -0.69 -6.52
C ARG A 50 -6.66 -1.57 -6.04
N GLU A 51 -6.34 -2.64 -5.33
CA GLU A 51 -7.32 -3.50 -4.67
C GLU A 51 -7.90 -2.85 -3.39
N GLY A 52 -7.37 -1.68 -2.99
CA GLY A 52 -7.79 -0.97 -1.79
C GLY A 52 -7.25 -1.57 -0.50
N ARG A 53 -6.17 -2.36 -0.56
CA ARG A 53 -5.50 -2.93 0.60
C ARG A 53 -4.66 -1.86 1.28
N ASP A 54 -4.59 -1.96 2.60
CA ASP A 54 -3.85 -0.99 3.41
C ASP A 54 -2.40 -1.44 3.62
N PRO A 55 -1.42 -0.53 3.48
CA PRO A 55 0.01 -0.86 3.59
C PRO A 55 0.50 -1.02 5.03
N SER A 56 -0.22 -0.47 6.02
CA SER A 56 0.15 -0.54 7.44
C SER A 56 -1.08 -0.40 8.35
N ALA A 57 -0.86 -0.53 9.66
CA ALA A 57 -1.91 -0.34 10.68
C ALA A 57 -2.40 1.11 10.76
N GLU A 58 -1.60 2.07 10.34
CA GLU A 58 -1.83 3.51 10.47
C GLU A 58 -2.43 4.10 9.20
N PHE A 59 -2.04 3.60 8.02
CA PHE A 59 -2.43 4.16 6.73
C PHE A 59 -3.65 3.44 6.14
N SER A 60 -4.71 4.19 5.83
CA SER A 60 -5.92 3.78 5.14
C SER A 60 -5.85 4.19 3.67
N THR A 61 -5.70 3.21 2.78
CA THR A 61 -5.68 3.40 1.32
C THR A 61 -7.00 4.01 0.85
N ARG A 62 -8.12 3.40 1.22
CA ARG A 62 -9.45 3.87 0.83
C ARG A 62 -9.80 5.19 1.48
N GLY A 63 -9.42 5.39 2.73
CA GLY A 63 -9.64 6.66 3.44
C GLY A 63 -8.90 7.81 2.76
N TYR A 64 -7.65 7.59 2.35
CA TYR A 64 -6.87 8.61 1.67
C TYR A 64 -7.45 8.94 0.29
N LEU A 65 -7.79 7.93 -0.52
CA LEU A 65 -8.36 8.18 -1.85
C LEU A 65 -9.71 8.89 -1.77
N SER A 66 -10.60 8.47 -0.87
CA SER A 66 -11.91 9.09 -0.65
C SER A 66 -11.80 10.57 -0.23
N ALA A 67 -10.84 10.88 0.64
CA ALA A 67 -10.60 12.25 1.10
C ALA A 67 -9.83 13.12 0.07
N ASN A 68 -9.24 12.52 -0.95
CA ASN A 68 -8.39 13.19 -1.94
C ASN A 68 -8.78 12.78 -3.37
N PRO A 69 -9.95 13.22 -3.88
CA PRO A 69 -10.48 12.77 -5.17
C PRO A 69 -9.60 13.10 -6.38
N ASP A 70 -8.72 14.10 -6.26
CA ASP A 70 -7.72 14.44 -7.28
C ASP A 70 -6.65 13.34 -7.40
N VAL A 71 -6.23 12.73 -6.28
CA VAL A 71 -5.29 11.60 -6.24
C VAL A 71 -5.94 10.34 -6.77
N GLU A 72 -7.20 10.10 -6.38
CA GLU A 72 -8.00 8.99 -6.89
C GLU A 72 -8.15 9.07 -8.41
N ARG A 73 -8.55 10.25 -8.93
CA ARG A 73 -8.68 10.48 -10.37
C ARG A 73 -7.34 10.39 -11.12
N ALA A 74 -6.24 10.79 -10.48
CA ALA A 74 -4.90 10.65 -11.05
C ALA A 74 -4.44 9.17 -11.12
N GLY A 75 -5.08 8.26 -10.39
CA GLY A 75 -4.76 6.83 -10.42
C GLY A 75 -3.32 6.54 -9.95
N VAL A 76 -2.84 7.30 -8.95
CA VAL A 76 -1.48 7.14 -8.39
C VAL A 76 -1.53 6.39 -7.05
N ASN A 77 -0.43 5.73 -6.71
CA ASN A 77 -0.34 5.01 -5.43
C ASN A 77 -0.51 5.99 -4.25
N PRO A 78 -1.51 5.80 -3.37
CA PRO A 78 -1.85 6.75 -2.32
C PRO A 78 -0.78 6.88 -1.24
N LEU A 79 -0.08 5.79 -0.90
CA LEU A 79 1.01 5.86 0.08
C LEU A 79 2.19 6.65 -0.48
N LEU A 80 2.58 6.39 -1.73
CA LEU A 80 3.67 7.13 -2.38
C LEU A 80 3.31 8.61 -2.52
N HIS A 81 2.10 8.92 -2.98
CA HIS A 81 1.62 10.28 -3.08
C HIS A 81 1.63 10.99 -1.71
N TYR A 82 1.14 10.33 -0.66
CA TYR A 82 1.14 10.90 0.68
C TYR A 82 2.56 11.22 1.15
N ARG A 83 3.51 10.30 0.94
CA ARG A 83 4.90 10.46 1.33
C ARG A 83 5.63 11.56 0.57
N GLN A 84 5.35 11.71 -0.73
CA GLN A 84 6.02 12.68 -1.59
C GLN A 84 5.40 14.09 -1.49
N HIS A 85 4.08 14.18 -1.32
CA HIS A 85 3.34 15.43 -1.41
C HIS A 85 2.38 15.61 -0.22
N GLY A 86 1.57 14.59 0.07
CA GLY A 86 0.43 14.73 0.98
C GLY A 86 0.78 15.16 2.40
N LEU A 87 1.96 14.79 2.92
CA LEU A 87 2.42 15.26 4.24
C LEU A 87 2.66 16.78 4.25
N ALA A 88 3.38 17.30 3.24
CA ALA A 88 3.65 18.74 3.11
C ALA A 88 2.37 19.54 2.83
N GLU A 89 1.44 18.95 2.07
CA GLU A 89 0.13 19.53 1.74
C GLU A 89 -0.91 19.38 2.88
N ARG A 90 -0.56 18.70 3.97
CA ARG A 90 -1.47 18.40 5.11
C ARG A 90 -2.75 17.67 4.70
N ARG A 91 -2.65 16.75 3.73
CA ARG A 91 -3.77 15.92 3.28
C ARG A 91 -4.28 15.01 4.40
N ARG A 92 -5.59 14.79 4.40
CA ARG A 92 -6.32 14.04 5.44
C ARG A 92 -6.85 12.72 4.90
N GLY A 93 -7.50 11.94 5.77
CA GLY A 93 -8.14 10.66 5.43
C GLY A 93 -7.21 9.45 5.43
N TRP A 94 -5.89 9.64 5.56
CA TRP A 94 -4.94 8.53 5.63
C TRP A 94 -4.95 7.78 6.97
N GLN A 95 -5.41 8.38 8.07
CA GLN A 95 -5.30 7.77 9.40
C GLN A 95 -6.40 6.72 9.63
N LYS A 96 -6.04 5.60 10.26
CA LYS A 96 -7.04 4.70 10.86
C LYS A 96 -7.37 5.14 12.29
N PRO A 97 -8.65 5.11 12.69
CA PRO A 97 -9.03 5.42 14.07
C PRO A 97 -8.33 4.48 15.05
N GLY A 98 -7.68 5.04 16.08
CA GLY A 98 -7.04 4.26 17.14
C GLY A 98 -5.66 3.66 16.78
N ALA A 99 -5.06 4.09 15.66
CA ALA A 99 -3.66 3.84 15.34
C ALA A 99 -2.73 4.89 15.98
#